data_AF-A0A535XQD0-F1
#
_entry.id   AF-A0A535XQD0-F1
#
_cell.length_a   1.000
_cell.length_b   1.000
_cell.length_c   1.000
_cell.angle_alpha   90.00
_cell.angle_beta   90.00
_cell.angle_gamma   90.00
#
_symmetry.space_group_name_H-M   'P 1'
#
loop_
_entity.id
_entity.type
_entity.pdbx_description
1 polymer ?
#
loop_
_entity_poly.entity_id
_entity_poly.type
_entity_poly.pdbx_seq_one_letter_code
_entity_poly.pdbx_strand_id
1 'polypeptide(L)'
;MVKVKLPSEHIEPDDRKVLERADIPINSSMADRVGHVVQSCCDGRRIAIFLGGDAKDDKTIPKEVRGIGRGSGFGSIRCRNAVQRPKEQAIRLLHQIVDIHAGGKVLAGVS
;
A
#
# COMPACT_ATOMS: atom_id res chain seq x y z
N MET A 1 3.67 -3.53 15.74
CA MET A 1 3.47 -2.95 14.38
C MET A 1 4.53 -3.53 13.47
N VAL A 2 4.13 -3.98 12.28
CA VAL A 2 5.04 -4.50 11.25
C VAL A 2 5.12 -3.49 10.12
N LYS A 3 6.35 -3.17 9.71
CA LYS A 3 6.65 -2.19 8.65
C LYS A 3 7.22 -2.95 7.46
N VAL A 4 6.52 -2.97 6.33
CA VAL A 4 6.84 -3.86 5.19
C VAL A 4 6.96 -3.05 3.90
N LYS A 5 7.92 -3.39 3.04
CA LYS A 5 7.98 -2.83 1.68
C LYS A 5 6.78 -3.33 0.89
N LEU A 6 6.19 -2.47 0.06
CA LEU A 6 5.07 -2.89 -0.79
C LEU A 6 5.49 -4.10 -1.67
N PRO A 7 4.76 -5.24 -1.61
CA PRO A 7 5.17 -6.46 -2.30
C PRO A 7 4.99 -6.35 -3.82
N SER A 8 6.01 -6.77 -4.56
CA SER A 8 5.98 -6.90 -6.02
C SER A 8 5.43 -8.26 -6.44
N GLU A 9 5.31 -8.49 -7.75
CA GLU A 9 4.95 -9.79 -8.35
C GLU A 9 6.11 -10.80 -8.34
N HIS A 10 7.29 -10.37 -7.90
CA HIS A 10 8.45 -11.24 -7.83
C HIS A 10 8.30 -12.21 -6.65
N ILE A 11 8.43 -13.50 -6.95
CA ILE A 11 8.35 -14.61 -6.01
C ILE A 11 9.61 -15.43 -6.19
N GLU A 12 10.30 -15.73 -5.09
CA GLU A 12 11.47 -16.58 -5.12
C GLU A 12 11.10 -18.00 -5.60
N PRO A 13 11.94 -18.65 -6.43
CA PRO A 13 11.61 -19.94 -7.05
C PRO A 13 11.18 -21.03 -6.05
N ASP A 14 11.79 -21.04 -4.87
CA ASP A 14 11.53 -22.04 -3.83
C ASP A 14 10.15 -21.87 -3.17
N ASP A 15 9.62 -20.65 -3.12
CA ASP A 15 8.34 -20.34 -2.47
C ASP A 15 7.12 -20.56 -3.38
N ARG A 16 7.33 -20.52 -4.71
CA ARG A 16 6.26 -20.62 -5.70
C ARG A 16 5.40 -21.87 -5.51
N LYS A 17 6.05 -23.03 -5.34
CA LYS A 17 5.34 -24.32 -5.15
C LYS A 17 4.50 -24.33 -3.88
N VAL A 18 4.94 -23.64 -2.82
CA VAL A 18 4.21 -23.56 -1.56
C VAL A 18 2.97 -22.70 -1.73
N LEU A 19 3.11 -21.55 -2.38
CA LEU A 19 2.02 -20.61 -2.62
C LEU A 19 0.94 -21.19 -3.55
N GLU A 20 1.35 -21.94 -4.57
CA GLU A 20 0.45 -22.67 -5.47
C GLU A 20 -0.32 -23.78 -4.73
N ARG A 21 0.35 -24.57 -3.89
CA ARG A 21 -0.31 -25.62 -3.08
C ARG A 21 -1.29 -25.05 -2.06
N ALA A 22 -1.02 -23.86 -1.56
CA ALA A 22 -1.86 -23.17 -0.58
C ALA A 22 -2.96 -22.32 -1.23
N ASP A 23 -3.07 -22.32 -2.56
CA ASP A 23 -4.04 -21.55 -3.35
C ASP A 23 -4.07 -20.05 -3.00
N ILE A 24 -2.88 -19.46 -2.79
CA ILE A 24 -2.76 -18.05 -2.41
C ILE A 24 -2.70 -17.19 -3.69
N PRO A 25 -3.66 -16.27 -3.92
CA PRO A 25 -3.82 -15.55 -5.19
C PRO A 25 -2.84 -14.37 -5.37
N ILE A 26 -1.55 -14.56 -5.11
CA ILE A 26 -0.50 -13.53 -5.14
C ILE A 26 -0.25 -12.90 -6.52
N ASN A 27 -0.62 -13.59 -7.61
CA ASN A 27 -0.34 -13.17 -8.99
C ASN A 27 -1.43 -12.27 -9.58
N SER A 28 -2.59 -12.18 -8.94
CA SER A 28 -3.78 -11.54 -9.52
C SER A 28 -3.77 -10.02 -9.33
N SER A 29 -3.48 -9.54 -8.12
CA SER A 29 -3.43 -8.11 -7.84
C SER A 29 -2.50 -7.74 -6.68
N MET A 30 -2.11 -6.47 -6.64
CA MET A 30 -1.40 -5.91 -5.49
C MET A 30 -2.22 -6.00 -4.19
N ALA A 31 -3.54 -5.95 -4.27
CA ALA A 31 -4.41 -6.08 -3.09
C ALA A 31 -4.30 -7.49 -2.49
N ASP A 32 -4.22 -8.53 -3.32
CA ASP A 32 -4.06 -9.91 -2.87
C ASP A 32 -2.71 -10.12 -2.17
N ARG A 33 -1.64 -9.55 -2.73
CA ARG A 33 -0.31 -9.58 -2.09
C ARG A 33 -0.29 -8.84 -0.76
N VAL A 34 -0.94 -7.68 -0.67
CA VAL A 34 -1.10 -6.95 0.60
C VAL A 34 -1.91 -7.78 1.59
N GLY A 35 -3.01 -8.40 1.14
CA GLY A 35 -3.86 -9.27 1.96
C GLY A 35 -3.08 -10.44 2.54
N HIS A 36 -2.21 -11.07 1.75
CA HIS A 36 -1.34 -12.14 2.22
C HIS A 36 -0.34 -11.68 3.31
N VAL A 37 0.21 -10.46 3.17
CA VAL A 37 1.03 -9.86 4.24
C VAL A 37 0.22 -9.61 5.51
N VAL A 38 -1.02 -9.12 5.38
CA VAL A 38 -1.92 -8.88 6.53
C VAL A 38 -2.30 -10.20 7.21
N GLN A 39 -2.57 -11.25 6.43
CA GLN A 39 -2.80 -12.60 6.93
C GLN A 39 -1.58 -13.13 7.70
N SER A 40 -0.37 -12.93 7.16
CA SER A 40 0.90 -13.23 7.85
C SER A 40 1.09 -12.41 9.14
N CYS A 41 0.44 -11.25 9.26
CA CYS A 41 0.40 -10.41 10.46
C CYS A 41 -0.66 -10.86 11.48
N CYS A 42 -0.81 -12.18 11.65
CA CYS A 42 -1.78 -12.82 12.55
C CYS A 42 -3.23 -12.44 12.22
N ASP A 43 -3.60 -12.51 10.94
CA ASP A 43 -4.93 -12.15 10.42
C ASP A 43 -5.31 -10.70 10.76
N GLY A 44 -4.36 -9.78 10.61
CA GLY A 44 -4.57 -8.36 10.90
C GLY A 44 -4.61 -7.99 12.38
N ARG A 45 -4.36 -8.92 13.32
CA ARG A 45 -4.21 -8.57 14.75
C ARG A 45 -2.99 -7.70 15.02
N ARG A 46 -2.00 -7.69 14.12
CA ARG A 46 -0.89 -6.74 14.13
C ARG A 46 -1.08 -5.70 13.03
N ILE A 47 -0.89 -4.43 13.40
CA ILE A 47 -0.87 -3.31 12.44
C ILE A 47 0.23 -3.56 11.40
N ALA A 48 -0.15 -3.71 10.14
CA ALA A 48 0.72 -3.82 8.98
C ALA A 48 0.71 -2.51 8.17
N ILE A 49 1.80 -1.76 8.21
CA ILE A 49 1.96 -0.48 7.50
C ILE A 49 2.97 -0.61 6.36
N PHE A 50 2.62 -0.07 5.19
CA PHE A 50 3.36 -0.32 3.95
C PHE A 50 4.22 0.87 3.54
N LEU A 51 5.48 0.60 3.23
CA LEU A 51 6.43 1.59 2.76
C LEU A 51 6.38 1.68 1.23
N GLY A 52 6.36 2.89 0.71
CA GLY A 52 6.70 3.12 -0.69
C GLY A 52 8.15 2.71 -1.01
N GLY A 53 8.41 2.39 -2.28
CA GLY A 53 9.75 2.16 -2.82
C GLY A 53 10.44 3.46 -3.24
N ASP A 54 11.12 3.43 -4.38
CA ASP A 54 11.84 4.56 -4.96
C ASP A 54 10.93 5.76 -5.26
N ALA A 55 11.53 6.85 -5.74
CA ALA A 55 10.76 8.00 -6.20
C ALA A 55 9.79 7.54 -7.31
N LYS A 56 8.50 7.79 -7.12
CA LYS A 56 7.45 7.42 -8.07
C LYS A 56 6.71 8.66 -8.56
N ASP A 57 6.05 8.55 -9.69
CA ASP A 57 5.19 9.59 -10.22
C ASP A 57 3.88 9.73 -9.40
N ASP A 58 3.21 10.87 -9.58
CA ASP A 58 2.01 11.23 -8.84
C ASP A 58 0.78 10.36 -9.20
N LYS A 59 0.81 9.58 -10.28
CA LYS A 59 -0.27 8.64 -10.64
C LYS A 59 -0.06 7.28 -9.99
N THR A 60 1.18 6.88 -9.75
CA THR A 60 1.52 5.58 -9.17
C THR A 60 1.24 5.52 -7.66
N ILE A 61 1.60 6.56 -6.89
CA ILE A 61 1.39 6.56 -5.43
C ILE A 61 -0.09 6.36 -5.05
N PRO A 62 -1.06 7.07 -5.64
CA PRO A 62 -2.48 6.86 -5.35
C PRO A 62 -2.98 5.45 -5.69
N LYS A 63 -2.46 4.84 -6.76
CA LYS A 63 -2.81 3.44 -7.11
C LYS A 63 -2.32 2.47 -6.04
N GLU A 64 -1.09 2.66 -5.56
CA GLU A 64 -0.54 1.86 -4.46
C GLU A 64 -1.36 2.00 -3.18
N VAL A 65 -1.67 3.23 -2.78
CA VAL A 65 -2.47 3.49 -1.57
C VAL A 65 -3.85 2.84 -1.67
N ARG A 66 -4.50 2.92 -2.84
CA ARG A 66 -5.77 2.22 -3.08
C ARG A 66 -5.64 0.70 -2.95
N GLY A 67 -4.60 0.10 -3.51
CA GLY A 67 -4.43 -1.36 -3.37
C GLY A 67 -4.03 -1.79 -1.96
N ILE A 68 -3.27 -0.98 -1.22
CA ILE A 68 -3.02 -1.21 0.21
C ILE A 68 -4.36 -1.26 0.96
N GLY A 69 -5.24 -0.28 0.75
CA GLY A 69 -6.56 -0.26 1.37
C GLY A 69 -7.44 -1.44 0.96
N ARG A 70 -7.45 -1.80 -0.33
CA ARG A 70 -8.21 -2.96 -0.85
C ARG A 70 -7.71 -4.31 -0.30
N GLY A 71 -6.42 -4.42 0.02
CA GLY A 71 -5.84 -5.59 0.68
C GLY A 71 -5.91 -5.55 2.20
N SER A 72 -6.73 -4.66 2.79
CA SER A 72 -6.88 -4.50 4.25
C SER A 72 -5.59 -4.07 4.99
N GLY A 73 -4.65 -3.43 4.29
CA GLY A 73 -3.48 -2.82 4.91
C GLY A 73 -3.83 -1.57 5.72
N PHE A 74 -3.09 -1.31 6.80
CA PHE A 74 -3.45 -0.30 7.80
C PHE A 74 -3.02 1.13 7.43
N GLY A 75 -2.19 1.29 6.39
CA GLY A 75 -1.75 2.60 5.94
C GLY A 75 -0.48 2.56 5.10
N SER A 76 -0.03 3.74 4.70
CA SER A 76 1.18 3.90 3.89
C SER A 76 2.15 4.95 4.45
N ILE A 77 3.45 4.70 4.32
CA ILE A 77 4.53 5.61 4.71
C ILE A 77 5.14 6.22 3.44
N ARG A 78 5.08 7.54 3.30
CA ARG A 78 5.49 8.29 2.10
C ARG A 78 6.54 9.37 2.39
N CYS A 79 7.68 8.99 2.96
CA CYS A 79 8.72 9.95 3.35
C CYS A 79 9.41 10.62 2.14
N ARG A 80 10.28 9.91 1.40
CA ARG A 80 11.01 10.50 0.25
C ARG A 80 10.06 11.08 -0.80
N ASN A 81 8.96 10.37 -1.06
CA ASN A 81 7.95 10.80 -2.01
C ASN A 81 7.18 12.06 -1.58
N ALA A 82 7.05 12.39 -0.29
CA ALA A 82 6.49 13.68 0.12
C ALA A 82 7.57 14.77 0.21
N VAL A 83 8.68 14.48 0.88
CA VAL A 83 9.65 15.51 1.32
C VAL A 83 10.53 16.04 0.18
N GLN A 84 10.79 15.25 -0.87
CA GLN A 84 11.61 15.69 -2.00
C GLN A 84 10.82 16.46 -3.07
N ARG A 85 9.51 16.62 -2.90
CA ARG A 85 8.65 17.37 -3.83
C ARG A 85 8.62 18.86 -3.46
N PRO A 86 8.36 19.75 -4.44
CA PRO A 86 7.95 21.12 -4.14
C PRO A 86 6.78 21.12 -3.14
N LYS A 87 6.80 22.04 -2.17
CA LYS A 87 5.84 22.12 -1.05
C LYS A 87 4.39 21.91 -1.48
N GLU A 88 3.98 22.61 -2.54
CA GLU A 88 2.62 22.56 -3.05
C GLU A 88 2.24 21.17 -3.59
N GLN A 89 3.16 20.51 -4.30
CA GLN A 89 2.96 19.13 -4.79
C GLN A 89 2.93 18.12 -3.64
N ALA A 90 3.79 18.30 -2.63
CA ALA A 90 3.80 17.45 -1.43
C ALA A 90 2.46 17.51 -0.68
N ILE A 91 1.93 18.71 -0.45
CA ILE A 91 0.63 18.90 0.23
C ILE A 91 -0.50 18.25 -0.57
N ARG A 92 -0.56 18.48 -1.90
CA ARG A 92 -1.54 17.84 -2.77
C ARG A 92 -1.50 16.32 -2.69
N LEU A 93 -0.30 15.73 -2.73
CA LEU A 93 -0.11 14.29 -2.62
C LEU A 93 -0.62 13.77 -1.26
N LEU A 94 -0.28 14.45 -0.17
CA LEU A 94 -0.70 14.04 1.18
C LEU A 94 -2.23 14.12 1.34
N HIS A 95 -2.86 15.18 0.83
CA HIS A 95 -4.33 15.31 0.83
C HIS A 95 -4.98 14.17 0.05
N GLN A 96 -4.47 13.87 -1.14
CA GLN A 96 -4.98 12.76 -1.95
C GLN A 96 -4.88 11.41 -1.23
N ILE A 97 -3.80 11.17 -0.47
CA ILE A 97 -3.63 9.94 0.32
C ILE A 97 -4.66 9.87 1.45
N VAL A 98 -4.88 10.99 2.16
CA VAL A 98 -5.90 11.08 3.21
C VAL A 98 -7.29 10.81 2.64
N ASP A 99 -7.63 11.43 1.50
CA ASP A 99 -8.92 11.23 0.84
C ASP A 99 -9.16 9.76 0.46
N ILE A 100 -8.14 9.07 -0.06
CA ILE A 100 -8.26 7.64 -0.39
C ILE A 100 -8.60 6.82 0.86
N HIS A 101 -7.94 7.08 1.99
CA HIS A 101 -8.20 6.35 3.24
C HIS A 101 -9.52 6.73 3.90
N ALA A 102 -9.97 7.98 3.75
CA ALA A 102 -11.24 8.45 4.27
C ALA A 102 -12.47 8.08 3.42
N GLY A 103 -12.28 7.34 2.31
CA GLY A 103 -13.36 7.03 1.38
C GLY A 103 -13.90 8.25 0.63
N GLY A 104 -13.05 9.26 0.43
CA GLY A 104 -13.36 10.48 -0.35
C GLY A 104 -14.18 11.55 0.37
N LYS A 105 -14.41 11.43 1.68
CA LYS A 105 -15.36 12.30 2.42
C LYS A 105 -14.74 13.49 3.16
N VAL A 106 -13.43 13.53 3.38
CA VAL A 106 -12.85 14.44 4.40
C VAL A 106 -12.60 15.86 3.90
N LEU A 107 -12.43 16.11 2.60
CA LEU A 107 -12.09 17.46 2.11
C LEU A 107 -13.21 18.20 1.36
N ALA A 108 -14.42 17.64 1.25
CA ALA A 108 -15.57 18.35 0.68
C ALA A 108 -16.05 19.55 1.53
N GLY A 109 -15.47 19.76 2.71
CA GLY A 109 -15.79 20.87 3.63
C GLY A 109 -14.69 21.92 3.79
N VAL A 110 -13.64 21.89 2.97
CA VAL A 110 -12.59 22.93 2.96
C VAL A 110 -12.57 23.57 1.58
N SER A 111 -13.61 24.36 1.30
CA SER A 111 -13.67 25.33 0.19
C SER A 111 -13.45 26.73 0.73
#